data_AF-A0A7S4MWH8-F1
#
_entry.id   AF-A0A7S4MWH8-F1
#
_cell.length_a   1.000
_cell.length_b   1.000
_cell.length_c   1.000
_cell.angle_alpha   90.00
_cell.angle_beta   90.00
_cell.angle_gamma   90.00
#
_symmetry.space_group_name_H-M   'P 1'
#
loop_
_entity.id
_entity.type
_entity.pdbx_description
1 polymer ?
#
loop_
_entity_poly.entity_id
_entity_poly.type
_entity_poly.pdbx_seq_one_letter_code
_entity_poly.pdbx_strand_id
1 'polypeptide(L)'
;VESSPSSSSSSSSASSSSDDHRHDVRSSSPSLLRPGVRHRVELSLALPESDVNRMAGIFSVRVDLLSPDGTVLASSDRSTMLPHESSFVGNARRTALLVPMLLGAIPEARTVTVGVADNYVEWGDMPLAAVAVRLISPSGSTSAVQVLAAEVTIGKEPNAVQRIMREWFYACGLAGTAFFMMWYGTVGFVAFVLWRRRRRRQRSRHDSR
;
A
#
# COMPACT_ATOMS: atom_id res chain seq x y z
N VAL A 1 -8.04 -57.20 23.42
CA VAL A 1 -9.26 -57.87 23.92
C VAL A 1 -9.74 -57.06 25.12
N GLU A 2 -10.22 -55.84 24.89
CA GLU A 2 -11.56 -55.49 24.41
C GLU A 2 -12.57 -55.45 25.56
N SER A 3 -13.34 -54.35 25.60
CA SER A 3 -14.56 -54.10 26.37
C SER A 3 -14.41 -53.40 27.74
N SER A 4 -14.59 -52.08 27.75
CA SER A 4 -15.49 -51.44 28.73
C SER A 4 -16.94 -51.66 28.24
N PRO A 5 -17.99 -51.67 29.09
CA PRO A 5 -18.60 -50.37 29.45
C PRO A 5 -19.42 -50.30 30.78
N SER A 6 -19.59 -49.04 31.21
CA SER A 6 -20.83 -48.40 31.71
C SER A 6 -21.54 -48.73 33.05
N SER A 7 -21.76 -47.63 33.79
CA SER A 7 -23.00 -47.21 34.51
C SER A 7 -23.23 -47.78 35.92
N SER A 8 -23.82 -47.07 36.90
CA SER A 8 -24.55 -45.80 36.93
C SER A 8 -24.58 -45.24 38.36
N SER A 9 -24.65 -43.92 38.51
CA SER A 9 -25.03 -43.23 39.75
C SER A 9 -26.25 -42.33 39.51
N SER A 10 -27.09 -42.28 40.55
CA SER A 10 -27.96 -41.18 40.98
C SER A 10 -29.13 -40.73 40.11
N SER A 11 -30.32 -41.02 40.64
CA SER A 11 -31.50 -40.18 40.68
C SER A 11 -31.20 -38.72 41.07
N SER A 12 -31.90 -37.76 40.46
CA SER A 12 -32.72 -36.73 41.13
C SER A 12 -33.14 -35.68 40.10
N SER A 13 -34.43 -35.68 39.80
CA SER A 13 -35.14 -34.64 39.07
C SER A 13 -35.40 -33.45 40.00
N ALA A 14 -34.97 -32.25 39.61
CA ALA A 14 -35.52 -30.99 40.08
C ALA A 14 -35.49 -29.97 38.93
N SER A 15 -36.68 -29.62 38.51
CA SER A 15 -37.02 -28.59 37.53
C SER A 15 -36.65 -27.20 38.03
N SER A 16 -36.03 -26.38 37.18
CA SER A 16 -36.19 -24.93 37.25
C SER A 16 -35.89 -24.28 35.91
N SER A 17 -36.95 -23.67 35.36
CA SER A 17 -36.94 -22.43 34.58
C SER A 17 -36.03 -22.35 33.35
N SER A 18 -36.70 -22.57 32.21
CA SER A 18 -36.36 -22.01 30.91
C SER A 18 -36.14 -20.49 31.01
N ASP A 19 -34.89 -20.07 30.85
CA ASP A 19 -34.50 -18.76 30.33
C ASP A 19 -33.11 -18.91 29.70
N ASP A 20 -33.06 -19.67 28.59
CA ASP A 20 -31.89 -19.74 27.73
C ASP A 20 -31.88 -18.48 26.85
N HIS A 21 -31.54 -17.34 27.46
CA HIS A 21 -30.97 -16.22 26.74
C HIS A 21 -29.57 -16.65 26.29
N ARG A 22 -29.57 -17.44 25.22
CA ARG A 22 -28.39 -17.75 24.41
C ARG A 22 -27.86 -16.40 23.94
N HIS A 23 -26.91 -15.85 24.69
CA HIS A 23 -26.06 -14.78 24.21
C HIS A 23 -25.33 -15.35 23.01
N ASP A 24 -25.88 -15.09 21.83
CA ASP A 24 -25.22 -15.26 20.55
C ASP A 24 -24.11 -14.21 20.51
N VAL A 25 -23.06 -14.43 21.31
CA VAL A 25 -21.77 -13.79 21.16
C VAL A 25 -21.16 -14.44 19.92
N ARG A 26 -21.72 -14.10 18.74
CA ARG A 26 -20.87 -13.89 17.59
C ARG A 26 -19.93 -12.79 18.04
N SER A 27 -18.78 -13.20 18.56
CA SER A 27 -17.60 -12.37 18.68
C SER A 27 -17.25 -11.96 17.26
N SER A 28 -17.99 -10.97 16.74
CA SER A 28 -17.62 -10.24 15.55
C SER A 28 -16.42 -9.42 15.97
N SER A 29 -15.26 -10.08 16.03
CA SER A 29 -13.99 -9.41 15.90
C SER A 29 -14.17 -8.41 14.76
N PRO A 30 -13.97 -7.10 15.00
CA PRO A 30 -14.23 -6.11 13.98
C PRO A 30 -13.45 -6.52 12.74
N SER A 31 -14.17 -6.89 11.67
CA SER A 31 -13.57 -7.29 10.41
C SER A 31 -12.61 -6.17 10.01
N LEU A 32 -11.31 -6.45 10.04
CA LEU A 32 -10.28 -5.44 9.78
C LEU A 32 -10.41 -4.88 8.36
N LEU A 33 -11.00 -5.68 7.47
CA LEU A 33 -11.26 -5.34 6.09
C LEU A 33 -12.76 -5.42 5.78
N ARG A 34 -13.16 -4.74 4.70
CA ARG A 34 -14.53 -4.83 4.18
C ARG A 34 -14.66 -6.10 3.33
N PRO A 35 -15.61 -7.00 3.65
CA PRO A 35 -15.85 -8.21 2.86
C PRO A 35 -16.21 -7.89 1.40
N GLY A 36 -15.75 -8.72 0.47
CA GLY A 36 -16.12 -8.65 -0.96
C GLY A 36 -15.44 -7.53 -1.76
N VAL A 37 -14.56 -6.73 -1.15
CA VAL A 37 -13.72 -5.75 -1.86
C VAL A 37 -12.33 -6.33 -2.09
N ARG A 38 -11.75 -6.05 -3.27
CA ARG A 38 -10.36 -6.41 -3.58
C ARG A 38 -9.41 -5.47 -2.87
N HIS A 39 -8.57 -6.05 -2.02
CA HIS A 39 -7.52 -5.35 -1.31
C HIS A 39 -6.15 -5.77 -1.86
N ARG A 40 -5.25 -4.80 -1.89
CA ARG A 40 -3.84 -4.96 -2.21
C ARG A 40 -3.07 -4.89 -0.90
N VAL A 41 -2.31 -5.95 -0.61
CA VAL A 41 -1.48 -6.08 0.58
C VAL A 41 -0.03 -5.86 0.19
N GLU A 42 0.61 -4.87 0.79
CA GLU A 42 2.01 -4.55 0.60
C GLU A 42 2.73 -4.61 1.95
N LEU A 43 3.95 -5.15 1.94
CA LEU A 43 4.86 -5.15 3.08
C LEU A 43 5.99 -4.18 2.81
N SER A 44 6.15 -3.17 3.66
CA SER A 44 7.24 -2.21 3.63
C SER A 44 8.23 -2.53 4.75
N LEU A 45 9.45 -2.88 4.37
CA LEU A 45 10.54 -3.17 5.30
C LEU A 45 11.50 -1.97 5.33
N ALA A 46 11.71 -1.38 6.49
CA ALA A 46 12.73 -0.35 6.69
C ALA A 46 14.04 -1.03 7.14
N LEU A 47 15.06 -0.96 6.30
CA LEU A 47 16.40 -1.51 6.54
C LEU A 47 17.41 -0.37 6.74
N PRO A 48 18.24 -0.39 7.79
CA PRO A 48 19.35 0.53 7.90
C PRO A 48 20.39 0.27 6.80
N GLU A 49 21.07 1.31 6.35
CA GLU A 49 22.14 1.21 5.35
C GLU A 49 23.48 0.85 6.02
N SER A 50 23.52 -0.32 6.66
CA SER A 50 24.73 -0.87 7.30
C SER A 50 25.55 -1.72 6.32
N ASP A 51 26.86 -1.85 6.58
CA ASP A 51 27.73 -2.72 5.77
C ASP A 51 27.25 -4.18 5.77
N VAL A 52 26.72 -4.63 6.90
CA VAL A 52 26.09 -5.95 7.06
C VAL A 52 24.92 -6.11 6.09
N ASN A 53 24.00 -5.14 6.04
CA ASN A 53 22.85 -5.19 5.14
C ASN A 53 23.24 -5.02 3.66
N ARG A 54 24.29 -4.26 3.38
CA ARG A 54 24.84 -4.15 2.02
C ARG A 54 25.45 -5.45 1.53
N MET A 55 26.11 -6.20 2.41
CA MET A 55 26.73 -7.50 2.10
C MET A 55 25.74 -8.67 2.10
N ALA A 56 24.57 -8.52 2.75
CA ALA A 56 23.58 -9.59 2.85
C ALA A 56 23.02 -10.04 1.48
N GLY A 57 23.04 -9.17 0.46
CA GLY A 57 22.60 -9.51 -0.89
C GLY A 57 21.08 -9.71 -1.01
N ILE A 58 20.67 -10.70 -1.80
CA ILE A 58 19.26 -11.07 -2.00
C ILE A 58 18.79 -11.85 -0.77
N PHE A 59 17.69 -11.44 -0.15
CA PHE A 59 17.01 -12.19 0.92
C PHE A 59 15.55 -12.43 0.55
N SER A 60 14.97 -13.54 1.04
CA SER A 60 13.59 -13.87 0.77
C SER A 60 12.69 -13.44 1.93
N VAL A 61 11.51 -12.95 1.60
CA VAL A 61 10.49 -12.53 2.56
C VAL A 61 9.24 -13.33 2.27
N ARG A 62 8.82 -14.12 3.25
CA ARG A 62 7.58 -14.87 3.21
C ARG A 62 6.55 -14.19 4.08
N VAL A 63 5.37 -13.96 3.53
CA VAL A 63 4.24 -13.35 4.22
C VAL A 63 3.05 -14.27 4.14
N ASP A 64 2.54 -14.68 5.30
CA ASP A 64 1.39 -15.56 5.44
C ASP A 64 0.24 -14.77 6.08
N LEU A 65 -0.89 -14.70 5.37
CA LEU A 65 -2.14 -14.13 5.85
C LEU A 65 -2.88 -15.20 6.65
N LEU A 66 -3.24 -14.90 7.90
CA LEU A 66 -3.80 -15.85 8.85
C LEU A 66 -5.23 -15.47 9.24
N SER A 67 -6.10 -16.48 9.28
CA SER A 67 -7.43 -16.44 9.88
C SER A 67 -7.37 -16.40 11.42
N PRO A 68 -8.44 -16.02 12.14
CA PRO A 68 -8.56 -16.24 13.58
C PRO A 68 -8.19 -17.65 14.04
N ASP A 69 -8.50 -18.67 13.21
CA ASP A 69 -8.24 -20.08 13.51
C ASP A 69 -6.78 -20.49 13.25
N GLY A 70 -5.93 -19.58 12.78
CA GLY A 70 -4.53 -19.84 12.43
C GLY A 70 -4.35 -20.53 11.06
N THR A 71 -5.42 -20.70 10.30
CA THR A 71 -5.34 -21.21 8.92
C THR A 71 -4.71 -20.17 7.99
N VAL A 72 -3.84 -20.64 7.09
CA VAL A 72 -3.19 -19.77 6.09
C VAL A 72 -4.18 -19.49 4.96
N LEU A 73 -4.65 -18.25 4.89
CA LEU A 73 -5.56 -17.74 3.85
C LEU A 73 -4.84 -17.50 2.53
N ALA A 74 -3.66 -16.91 2.61
CA ALA A 74 -2.78 -16.70 1.47
C ALA A 74 -1.33 -16.67 1.93
N SER A 75 -0.42 -17.12 1.07
CA SER A 75 1.01 -17.05 1.31
C SER A 75 1.68 -16.41 0.11
N SER A 76 2.69 -15.58 0.36
CA SER A 76 3.51 -14.94 -0.66
C SER A 76 4.96 -15.11 -0.29
N ASP A 77 5.78 -15.53 -1.25
CA ASP A 77 7.22 -15.67 -1.10
C ASP A 77 7.90 -14.80 -2.16
N ARG A 78 8.65 -13.79 -1.71
CA ARG A 78 9.27 -12.80 -2.59
C ARG A 78 10.71 -12.59 -2.18
N SER A 79 11.61 -12.81 -3.13
CA SER A 79 13.01 -12.41 -2.99
C SER A 79 13.15 -10.92 -3.24
N THR A 80 13.81 -10.23 -2.32
CA THR A 80 14.12 -8.81 -2.41
C THR A 80 15.56 -8.57 -2.00
N MET A 81 16.08 -7.38 -2.29
CA MET A 81 17.45 -7.00 -1.97
C MET A 81 17.46 -5.52 -1.57
N LEU A 82 18.37 -5.15 -0.66
CA LEU A 82 18.64 -3.74 -0.40
C LEU A 82 19.14 -3.11 -1.72
N PRO A 83 18.48 -2.07 -2.26
CA PRO A 83 18.91 -1.48 -3.53
C PRO A 83 20.38 -1.09 -3.48
N HIS A 84 21.18 -1.64 -4.40
CA HIS A 84 22.60 -1.36 -4.44
C HIS A 84 22.83 0.06 -4.95
N GLU A 85 23.49 0.88 -4.13
CA GLU A 85 23.95 2.22 -4.50
C GLU A 85 25.49 2.18 -4.51
N SER A 86 26.11 2.73 -5.56
CA SER A 86 27.56 2.81 -5.62
C SER A 86 28.08 3.78 -4.57
N SER A 87 29.28 3.53 -4.04
CA SER A 87 29.88 4.36 -2.98
C SER A 87 29.96 5.84 -3.37
N PHE A 88 30.28 6.14 -4.63
CA PHE A 88 30.34 7.52 -5.13
C PHE A 88 28.97 8.20 -5.15
N VAL A 89 27.95 7.52 -5.67
CA VAL A 89 26.58 8.07 -5.76
C VAL A 89 25.99 8.24 -4.36
N GLY A 90 26.18 7.25 -3.48
CA GLY A 90 25.75 7.33 -2.09
C GLY A 90 26.39 8.50 -1.34
N ASN A 91 27.70 8.71 -1.51
CA ASN A 91 28.40 9.85 -0.89
C ASN A 91 27.94 11.19 -1.47
N ALA A 92 27.76 11.30 -2.78
CA ALA A 92 27.25 12.52 -3.42
C ALA A 92 25.84 12.85 -2.92
N ARG A 93 24.95 11.85 -2.81
CA ARG A 93 23.59 12.00 -2.29
C ARG A 93 23.58 12.43 -0.83
N ARG A 94 24.39 11.78 0.03
CA ARG A 94 24.54 12.15 1.44
C ARG A 94 25.09 13.56 1.60
N THR A 95 26.02 13.99 0.74
CA THR A 95 26.55 15.36 0.73
C THR A 95 25.50 16.38 0.32
N ALA A 96 24.71 16.08 -0.72
CA ALA A 96 23.61 16.94 -1.17
C ALA A 96 22.48 17.04 -0.13
N LEU A 97 22.24 15.95 0.62
CA LEU A 97 21.20 15.86 1.66
C LEU A 97 21.77 16.07 3.08
N LEU A 98 22.98 16.59 3.21
CA LEU A 98 23.66 16.70 4.51
C LEU A 98 22.89 17.59 5.48
N VAL A 99 22.50 18.79 5.02
CA VAL A 99 21.75 19.76 5.84
C VAL A 99 20.43 19.19 6.36
N PRO A 100 19.53 18.62 5.53
CA PRO A 100 18.29 18.04 6.04
C PRO A 100 18.48 16.75 6.86
N MET A 101 19.54 15.97 6.63
CA MET A 101 19.88 14.83 7.48
C MET A 101 20.29 15.26 8.89
N LEU A 102 21.16 16.27 9.03
CA LEU A 102 21.58 16.77 10.34
C LEU A 102 20.41 17.35 11.15
N LEU A 103 19.43 17.93 10.47
CA LEU A 103 18.19 18.42 11.07
C LEU A 103 17.22 17.30 11.47
N GLY A 104 17.53 16.03 11.19
CA GLY A 104 16.67 14.88 11.46
C GLY A 104 15.43 14.80 10.56
N ALA A 105 15.37 15.58 9.48
CA ALA A 105 14.22 15.62 8.58
C ALA A 105 14.12 14.38 7.67
N ILE A 106 15.26 13.71 7.41
CA ILE A 106 15.35 12.56 6.52
C ILE A 106 15.97 11.37 7.27
N PRO A 107 15.27 10.22 7.38
CA PRO A 107 15.83 9.03 8.00
C PRO A 107 16.90 8.39 7.11
N GLU A 108 17.92 7.79 7.73
CA GLU A 108 18.98 7.04 7.01
C GLU A 108 18.52 5.65 6.56
N ALA A 109 17.40 5.16 7.09
CA ALA A 109 16.86 3.85 6.74
C ALA A 109 16.24 3.85 5.34
N ARG A 110 16.46 2.77 4.59
CA ARG A 110 15.87 2.55 3.27
C ARG A 110 14.64 1.67 3.40
N THR A 111 13.53 2.14 2.85
CA THR A 111 12.30 1.34 2.80
C THR A 111 12.26 0.52 1.52
N VAL A 112 12.00 -0.78 1.65
CA VAL A 112 11.83 -1.74 0.56
C VAL A 112 10.41 -2.27 0.62
N THR A 113 9.63 -1.98 -0.42
CA THR A 113 8.23 -2.43 -0.51
C THR A 113 8.14 -3.72 -1.33
N VAL A 114 7.47 -4.72 -0.78
CA VAL A 114 7.27 -6.04 -1.37
C VAL A 114 5.77 -6.29 -1.49
N GLY A 115 5.31 -6.60 -2.71
CA GLY A 115 3.92 -6.95 -2.97
C GLY A 115 3.60 -8.35 -2.47
N VAL A 116 2.69 -8.45 -1.49
CA VAL A 116 2.26 -9.73 -0.89
C VAL A 116 1.17 -10.34 -1.76
N ALA A 117 0.06 -9.62 -1.93
CA ALA A 117 -1.08 -10.05 -2.74
C ALA A 117 -1.75 -8.83 -3.37
N ASP A 118 -1.94 -8.85 -4.69
CA ASP A 118 -2.56 -7.73 -5.41
C ASP A 118 -4.11 -7.81 -5.48
N ASN A 119 -4.69 -8.99 -5.28
CA ASN A 119 -6.12 -9.27 -5.42
C ASN A 119 -6.68 -10.07 -4.23
N TYR A 120 -6.29 -9.74 -3.01
CA TYR A 120 -6.82 -10.42 -1.83
C TYR A 120 -8.29 -10.02 -1.63
N VAL A 121 -9.18 -11.01 -1.60
CA VAL A 121 -10.60 -10.80 -1.31
C VAL A 121 -10.92 -11.52 -0.01
N GLU A 122 -11.39 -10.76 0.97
CA GLU A 122 -11.87 -11.33 2.21
C GLU A 122 -13.27 -11.90 2.00
N TRP A 123 -13.42 -13.21 2.29
CA TRP A 123 -14.70 -13.90 2.33
C TRP A 123 -15.22 -13.90 3.77
N GLY A 124 -16.53 -13.70 3.94
CA GLY A 124 -17.16 -13.52 5.25
C GLY A 124 -17.01 -14.69 6.22
N ASP A 125 -16.71 -15.88 5.70
CA ASP A 125 -16.56 -17.10 6.52
C ASP A 125 -15.17 -17.20 7.16
N MET A 126 -14.18 -16.45 6.67
CA MET A 126 -12.81 -16.51 7.18
C MET A 126 -12.11 -15.15 7.07
N PRO A 127 -12.31 -14.24 8.06
CA PRO A 127 -11.71 -12.91 8.03
C PRO A 127 -10.19 -12.97 8.26
N LEU A 128 -9.49 -11.93 7.80
CA LEU A 128 -8.07 -11.76 8.10
C LEU A 128 -7.90 -11.28 9.55
N ALA A 129 -7.18 -12.06 10.36
CA ALA A 129 -6.88 -11.69 11.75
C ALA A 129 -5.44 -11.27 11.97
N ALA A 130 -4.49 -11.95 11.33
CA ALA A 130 -3.07 -11.71 11.55
C ALA A 130 -2.27 -11.85 10.26
N VAL A 131 -1.09 -11.23 10.24
CA VAL A 131 -0.13 -11.34 9.14
C VAL A 131 1.19 -11.81 9.74
N ALA A 132 1.64 -13.00 9.37
CA ALA A 132 2.93 -13.53 9.79
C ALA A 132 3.98 -13.22 8.72
N VAL A 133 5.02 -12.48 9.10
CA VAL A 133 6.14 -12.13 8.23
C VAL A 133 7.37 -12.92 8.67
N ARG A 134 8.00 -13.62 7.73
CA ARG A 134 9.21 -14.40 7.94
C ARG A 134 10.29 -13.96 6.97
N LEU A 135 11.45 -13.58 7.51
CA LEU A 135 12.62 -13.30 6.71
C LEU A 135 13.49 -14.55 6.62
N ILE A 136 13.87 -14.88 5.40
CA ILE A 136 14.69 -16.04 5.07
C ILE A 136 16.00 -15.49 4.48
N SER A 137 17.05 -15.53 5.28
CA SER A 137 18.40 -15.17 4.83
C SER A 137 19.03 -16.33 4.06
N PRO A 138 19.78 -16.08 2.98
CA PRO A 138 20.49 -17.13 2.26
C PRO A 138 21.54 -17.80 3.15
N SER A 139 21.68 -19.12 3.00
CA SER A 139 22.60 -20.00 3.75
C SER A 139 24.10 -19.66 3.63
N GLY A 140 24.49 -18.65 2.85
CA GLY A 140 25.87 -18.19 2.69
C GLY A 140 26.19 -16.85 3.35
N SER A 141 25.20 -16.18 3.95
CA SER A 141 25.42 -14.91 4.66
C SER A 141 25.89 -15.18 6.09
N THR A 142 27.05 -14.63 6.47
CA THR A 142 27.61 -14.74 7.83
C THR A 142 26.86 -13.88 8.85
N SER A 143 25.91 -13.07 8.41
CA SER A 143 25.16 -12.15 9.26
C SER A 143 23.70 -12.08 8.81
N ALA A 144 22.79 -12.13 9.77
CA ALA A 144 21.36 -11.99 9.52
C ALA A 144 21.02 -10.55 9.07
N VAL A 145 20.03 -10.43 8.19
CA VAL A 145 19.54 -9.13 7.70
C VAL A 145 18.96 -8.34 8.87
N GLN A 146 19.44 -7.10 9.04
CA GLN A 146 18.93 -6.18 10.06
C GLN A 146 17.71 -5.44 9.52
N VAL A 147 16.59 -5.55 10.21
CA VAL A 147 15.36 -4.81 9.91
C VAL A 147 15.06 -3.89 11.08
N LEU A 148 14.83 -2.61 10.79
CA LEU A 148 14.48 -1.61 11.80
C LEU A 148 12.99 -1.63 12.08
N ALA A 149 12.18 -1.63 11.03
CA ALA A 149 10.73 -1.64 11.12
C ALA A 149 10.13 -2.43 9.96
N ALA A 150 8.96 -3.03 10.20
CA ALA A 150 8.15 -3.68 9.19
C ALA A 150 6.74 -3.12 9.31
N GLU A 151 6.21 -2.62 8.20
CA GLU A 151 4.86 -2.08 8.12
C GLU A 151 4.09 -2.82 7.05
N VAL A 152 2.89 -3.29 7.40
CA VAL A 152 1.98 -3.92 6.44
C VAL A 152 0.90 -2.92 6.11
N THR A 153 0.81 -2.54 4.84
CA THR A 153 -0.22 -1.64 4.34
C THR A 153 -1.22 -2.44 3.54
N ILE A 154 -2.48 -2.44 4.00
CA ILE A 154 -3.60 -3.04 3.29
C ILE A 154 -4.45 -1.91 2.72
N GLY A 155 -4.45 -1.79 1.39
CA GLY A 155 -5.16 -0.72 0.69
C GLY A 155 -6.16 -1.27 -0.31
N LYS A 156 -7.13 -0.44 -0.71
CA LYS A 156 -7.96 -0.73 -1.86
C LYS A 156 -7.10 -0.78 -3.12
N GLU A 157 -7.32 -1.76 -3.99
CA GLU A 157 -6.63 -1.78 -5.27
C GLU A 157 -6.98 -0.52 -6.09
N PRO A 158 -5.98 0.26 -6.57
CA PRO A 158 -6.23 1.47 -7.34
C PRO A 158 -6.82 1.09 -8.71
N ASN A 159 -7.88 1.80 -9.11
CA ASN A 159 -8.53 1.62 -10.40
C ASN A 159 -7.53 1.91 -11.55
N ALA A 160 -7.73 1.33 -12.74
CA ALA A 160 -6.80 1.47 -13.87
C ALA A 160 -6.52 2.93 -14.22
N VAL A 161 -7.53 3.80 -14.17
CA VAL A 161 -7.38 5.25 -14.39
C VAL A 161 -6.49 5.89 -13.31
N GLN A 162 -6.67 5.52 -12.03
CA GLN A 162 -5.82 6.03 -10.95
C GLN A 162 -4.37 5.57 -11.09
N ARG A 163 -4.16 4.35 -11.60
CA ARG A 163 -2.84 3.79 -11.86
C ARG A 163 -2.12 4.56 -12.95
N ILE A 164 -2.77 4.77 -14.08
CA ILE A 164 -2.24 5.57 -15.20
C ILE A 164 -1.96 7.00 -14.75
N MET A 165 -2.90 7.62 -14.04
CA MET A 165 -2.73 8.99 -13.55
C MET A 165 -1.57 9.12 -12.55
N ARG A 166 -1.33 8.11 -11.70
CA ARG A 166 -0.22 8.12 -10.75
C ARG A 166 1.13 7.97 -11.45
N GLU A 167 1.22 7.05 -12.40
CA GLU A 167 2.48 6.77 -13.10
C GLU A 167 2.84 7.89 -14.08
N TRP A 168 1.85 8.50 -14.72
CA TRP A 168 2.02 9.59 -15.69
C TRP A 168 1.58 10.95 -15.15
N PHE A 169 1.66 11.16 -13.83
CA PHE A 169 1.14 12.36 -13.18
C PHE A 169 1.64 13.65 -13.83
N TYR A 170 2.94 13.74 -14.12
CA TYR A 170 3.54 14.90 -14.78
C TYR A 170 3.10 15.07 -16.23
N ALA A 171 2.99 13.98 -16.99
CA ALA A 171 2.59 14.04 -18.39
C ALA A 171 1.11 14.44 -18.52
N CYS A 172 0.23 13.87 -17.70
CA CYS A 172 -1.18 14.28 -17.62
C CYS A 172 -1.32 15.73 -17.17
N GLY A 173 -0.55 16.16 -16.16
CA GLY A 173 -0.51 17.54 -15.71
C GLY A 173 -0.09 18.50 -16.82
N LEU A 174 0.99 18.18 -17.54
CA LEU A 174 1.48 19.00 -18.66
C LEU A 174 0.52 19.02 -19.84
N ALA A 175 -0.07 17.88 -20.20
CA ALA A 175 -1.05 17.79 -21.28
C ALA A 175 -2.31 18.61 -20.94
N GLY A 176 -2.78 18.53 -19.69
CA GLY A 176 -3.90 19.33 -19.21
C GLY A 176 -3.62 20.82 -19.27
N THR A 177 -2.46 21.28 -18.76
CA THR A 177 -2.08 22.70 -18.82
C THR A 177 -1.90 23.20 -20.24
N ALA A 178 -1.32 22.39 -21.14
CA ALA A 178 -1.20 22.70 -22.55
C ALA A 178 -2.57 22.83 -23.23
N PHE A 179 -3.51 21.93 -22.94
CA PHE A 179 -4.86 21.99 -23.46
C PHE A 179 -5.59 23.27 -23.04
N PHE A 180 -5.52 23.63 -21.75
CA PHE A 180 -6.10 24.88 -21.27
C PHE A 180 -5.44 26.11 -21.90
N MET A 181 -4.11 26.14 -22.02
CA MET A 181 -3.39 27.23 -22.68
C MET A 181 -3.80 27.38 -24.14
N MET A 182 -3.94 26.27 -24.87
CA MET A 182 -4.42 26.29 -26.25
C MET A 182 -5.85 26.85 -26.31
N TRP A 183 -6.75 26.38 -25.44
CA TRP A 183 -8.13 26.87 -25.38
C TRP A 183 -8.20 28.38 -25.10
N TYR A 184 -7.54 28.86 -24.05
CA TYR A 184 -7.49 30.29 -23.72
C TYR A 184 -6.84 31.10 -24.84
N GLY A 185 -5.80 30.58 -25.48
CA GLY A 185 -5.16 31.19 -26.64
C GLY A 185 -6.13 31.37 -27.81
N THR A 186 -6.94 30.36 -28.14
CA THR A 186 -7.94 30.46 -29.22
C THR A 186 -9.03 31.48 -28.91
N VAL A 187 -9.56 31.50 -27.67
CA VAL A 187 -10.56 32.49 -27.23
C VAL A 187 -9.99 33.90 -27.27
N GLY A 188 -8.77 34.09 -26.75
CA GLY A 188 -8.06 35.37 -26.80
C GLY A 188 -7.81 35.84 -28.23
N PHE A 189 -7.43 34.93 -29.13
CA PHE A 189 -7.20 35.24 -30.54
C PHE A 189 -8.50 35.68 -31.25
N VAL A 190 -9.61 34.98 -31.03
CA VAL A 190 -10.91 35.36 -31.59
C VAL A 190 -11.33 36.74 -31.07
N ALA A 191 -11.21 36.99 -29.76
CA ALA A 191 -11.50 38.29 -29.17
C ALA A 191 -10.63 39.41 -29.78
N PHE A 192 -9.34 39.14 -29.98
CA PHE A 192 -8.40 40.08 -30.61
C PHE A 192 -8.79 40.40 -32.06
N VAL A 193 -9.17 39.39 -32.85
CA VAL A 193 -9.63 39.59 -34.24
C VAL A 193 -10.90 40.43 -34.28
N LEU A 194 -11.86 40.16 -33.39
CA LEU A 194 -13.10 40.93 -33.30
C LEU A 194 -12.86 42.38 -32.87
N TRP A 195 -11.98 42.60 -31.88
CA TRP A 195 -11.56 43.94 -31.47
C TRP A 195 -10.86 44.69 -32.62
N ARG A 196 -9.93 44.04 -33.32
CA ARG A 196 -9.22 44.62 -34.48
C ARG A 196 -10.19 44.99 -35.59
N ARG A 197 -11.20 44.15 -35.86
CA ARG A 197 -12.28 44.44 -36.83
C ARG A 197 -13.12 45.64 -36.39
N ARG A 198 -13.53 45.72 -35.11
CA ARG A 198 -14.26 46.88 -34.57
C ARG A 198 -13.44 48.18 -34.66
N ARG A 199 -12.15 48.13 -34.34
CA ARG A 199 -11.25 49.29 -34.38
C ARG A 199 -11.05 49.82 -35.80
N ARG A 200 -10.98 48.94 -36.81
CA ARG A 200 -10.97 49.35 -38.22
C ARG A 200 -12.26 50.09 -38.61
N ARG A 201 -13.43 49.61 -38.16
CA ARG A 201 -14.73 50.26 -38.44
C ARG A 201 -14.85 51.67 -37.82
N GLN A 202 -14.21 51.92 -36.68
CA GLN A 202 -14.23 53.25 -36.05
C GLN A 202 -13.33 54.26 -36.77
N ARG A 203 -12.18 53.84 -37.32
CA ARG A 203 -11.29 54.73 -38.09
C ARG A 203 -11.95 55.23 -39.39
N SER A 204 -12.68 54.37 -40.09
CA SER A 204 -13.41 54.75 -41.31
C SER A 204 -14.52 55.79 -41.08
N ARG A 205 -15.00 55.95 -39.84
CA ARG A 205 -16.02 56.95 -39.47
C ARG A 205 -15.43 58.32 -39.10
N HIS A 206 -14.11 58.41 -38.90
CA HIS A 206 -13.43 59.66 -38.57
C HIS A 206 -12.84 60.35 -39.80
N ASP A 207 -12.54 59.62 -40.88
CA ASP A 207 -12.10 60.19 -42.18
C ASP A 207 -13.27 60.68 -43.07
N SER A 208 -14.51 60.42 -42.65
CA SER A 208 -15.74 60.81 -43.38
C SER A 208 -16.55 61.91 -42.68
N ARG A 209 -15.92 62.62 -41.73
CA ARG A 209 -16.41 63.83 -41.07
C ARG A 209 -15.38 64.94 -41.22
#